data_AF-A0A7W1H9I7-F1
#
_entry.id   AF-A0A7W1H9I7-F1
#
_cell.length_a   1.000
_cell.length_b   1.000
_cell.length_c   1.000
_cell.angle_alpha   90.00
_cell.angle_beta   90.00
_cell.angle_gamma   90.00
#
_symmetry.space_group_name_H-M   'P 1'
#
loop_
_entity.id
_entity.type
_entity.pdbx_description
1 polymer ?
#
loop_
_entity_poly.entity_id
_entity_poly.type
_entity_poly.pdbx_seq_one_letter_code
_entity_poly.pdbx_strand_id
1 'polypeptide(L)'
;MSHAAVPLTRRTFGQTLRPDAWWVQPLLVFLILSGFVVYATWAAFQNAHYEFGPYLSPFYSPLLFGDSSHSVFGPKPSAWPGW
;
A
#
# COMPACT_ATOMS: atom_id res chain seq x y z
N MET A 1 5.38 60.68 -6.15
CA MET A 1 5.59 59.22 -6.07
C MET A 1 4.25 58.55 -6.34
N SER A 2 3.93 58.20 -7.59
CA SER A 2 2.68 57.56 -7.97
C SER A 2 2.81 56.04 -7.79
N HIS A 3 2.03 55.46 -6.89
CA HIS A 3 1.93 54.00 -6.75
C HIS A 3 1.00 53.45 -7.84
N ALA A 4 1.51 52.58 -8.70
CA ALA A 4 0.67 51.82 -9.61
C ALA A 4 -0.09 50.74 -8.82
N ALA A 5 -1.43 50.75 -8.89
CA ALA A 5 -2.25 49.70 -8.32
C ALA A 5 -2.11 48.43 -9.18
N VAL A 6 -1.45 47.39 -8.67
CA VAL A 6 -1.35 46.08 -9.33
C VAL A 6 -2.63 45.29 -9.03
N PRO A 7 -3.46 44.94 -10.02
CA PRO A 7 -4.61 44.09 -9.78
C PRO A 7 -4.13 42.69 -9.39
N LEU A 8 -4.48 42.25 -8.18
CA LEU A 8 -4.21 40.90 -7.74
C LEU A 8 -5.29 39.98 -8.29
N THR A 9 -4.96 39.21 -9.34
CA THR A 9 -5.81 38.12 -9.80
C THR A 9 -5.96 37.11 -8.66
N ARG A 10 -7.18 36.98 -8.13
CA ARG A 10 -7.51 35.98 -7.11
C ARG A 10 -7.36 34.59 -7.71
N ARG A 11 -6.36 33.83 -7.25
CA ARG A 11 -6.20 32.40 -7.63
C ARG A 11 -7.11 31.51 -6.78
N THR A 12 -7.59 30.44 -7.38
CA THR A 12 -8.35 29.38 -6.70
C THR A 12 -7.42 28.26 -6.23
N PHE A 13 -7.92 27.38 -5.35
CA PHE A 13 -7.15 26.24 -4.85
C PHE A 13 -6.78 25.30 -6.00
N GLY A 14 -5.51 24.90 -6.08
CA GLY A 14 -4.99 24.03 -7.16
C GLY A 14 -4.65 24.76 -8.47
N GLN A 15 -4.81 26.09 -8.55
CA GLN A 15 -4.51 26.84 -9.77
C GLN A 15 -2.99 27.04 -9.94
N THR A 16 -2.41 26.38 -10.94
CA THR A 16 -0.98 26.49 -11.29
C THR A 16 -0.77 27.31 -12.56
N LEU A 17 0.40 27.96 -12.69
CA LEU A 17 0.81 28.62 -13.94
C LEU A 17 1.20 27.62 -15.05
N ARG A 18 1.44 26.36 -14.68
CA ARG A 18 1.74 25.29 -15.62
C ARG A 18 0.45 24.88 -16.37
N PRO A 19 0.44 24.94 -17.72
CA PRO A 19 -0.75 24.61 -18.52
C PRO A 19 -0.88 23.12 -18.87
N ASP A 20 0.19 22.34 -18.70
CA ASP A 20 0.23 20.90 -18.99
C ASP A 20 -0.29 20.07 -17.80
N ALA A 21 -0.69 18.82 -18.09
CA ALA A 21 -1.25 17.88 -17.10
C ALA A 21 -0.16 17.22 -16.24
N TRP A 22 0.71 18.02 -15.64
CA TRP A 22 1.88 17.57 -14.86
C TRP A 22 1.52 16.67 -13.67
N TRP A 23 0.29 16.77 -13.16
CA TRP A 23 -0.21 15.99 -12.03
C TRP A 23 -0.57 14.55 -12.39
N VAL A 24 -0.72 14.22 -13.69
CA VAL A 24 -1.20 12.90 -14.12
C VAL A 24 -0.23 11.79 -13.72
N GLN A 25 1.06 11.97 -13.99
CA GLN A 25 2.07 10.98 -13.63
C GLN A 25 2.12 10.69 -12.12
N PRO A 26 2.26 11.69 -11.22
CA PRO A 26 2.26 11.42 -9.78
C PRO A 26 0.92 10.87 -9.29
N LEU A 27 -0.22 11.27 -9.87
CA LEU A 27 -1.51 10.69 -9.51
C LEU A 27 -1.58 9.21 -9.88
N LEU A 28 -1.13 8.82 -11.08
CA LEU A 28 -1.10 7.42 -11.49
C LEU A 28 -0.24 6.57 -10.56
N VAL A 29 0.95 7.06 -10.21
CA VAL A 29 1.83 6.39 -9.23
C VAL A 29 1.13 6.23 -7.89
N PHE A 30 0.50 7.30 -7.39
CA PHE A 30 -0.24 7.27 -6.14
C PHE A 30 -1.40 6.25 -6.15
N LEU A 31 -2.17 6.21 -7.25
CA LEU A 31 -3.30 5.28 -7.38
C LEU A 31 -2.83 3.82 -7.43
N ILE A 32 -1.76 3.53 -8.19
CA ILE A 32 -1.19 2.18 -8.28
C ILE A 32 -0.67 1.74 -6.91
N LEU A 33 0.11 2.59 -6.23
CA LEU A 33 0.66 2.27 -4.91
C LEU A 33 -0.45 2.13 -3.86
N SER A 34 -1.47 2.99 -3.89
CA SER A 34 -2.62 2.89 -2.99
C SER A 34 -3.40 1.58 -3.21
N GLY A 35 -3.63 1.21 -4.48
CA GLY A 35 -4.23 -0.07 -4.83
C GLY A 35 -3.43 -1.26 -4.31
N PHE A 36 -2.10 -1.21 -4.46
CA PHE A 36 -1.20 -2.21 -3.89
C PHE A 36 -1.31 -2.29 -2.37
N VAL A 37 -1.33 -1.15 -1.66
CA VAL A 37 -1.47 -1.13 -0.19
C VAL A 37 -2.79 -1.77 0.24
N VAL A 38 -3.91 -1.42 -0.40
CA VAL A 38 -5.23 -2.02 -0.10
C VAL A 38 -5.19 -3.53 -0.33
N TYR A 39 -4.66 -3.97 -1.47
CA TYR A 39 -4.54 -5.39 -1.79
C TYR A 39 -3.62 -6.13 -0.82
N ALA A 40 -2.43 -5.60 -0.53
CA ALA A 40 -1.48 -6.20 0.39
C ALA A 40 -2.06 -6.31 1.81
N THR A 41 -2.79 -5.29 2.25
CA THR A 41 -3.48 -5.31 3.55
C THR A 41 -4.52 -6.43 3.58
N TRP A 42 -5.39 -6.51 2.56
CA TRP A 42 -6.36 -7.59 2.46
C TRP A 42 -5.67 -8.97 2.42
N ALA A 43 -4.65 -9.13 1.58
CA ALA A 43 -3.91 -10.38 1.41
C ALA A 43 -3.21 -10.82 2.70
N ALA A 44 -2.69 -9.89 3.51
CA ALA A 44 -2.06 -10.18 4.79
C ALA A 44 -3.06 -10.64 5.86
N PHE A 45 -4.30 -10.12 5.84
CA PHE A 45 -5.34 -10.51 6.80
C PHE A 45 -6.19 -11.71 6.38
N GLN A 46 -6.18 -12.08 5.09
CA GLN A 46 -6.95 -13.21 4.59
C GLN A 46 -6.62 -14.52 5.31
N ASN A 47 -5.36 -14.68 5.76
CA ASN A 47 -4.81 -15.85 6.42
C ASN A 47 -5.14 -17.19 5.72
N ALA A 48 -5.15 -17.19 4.40
CA ALA A 48 -5.48 -18.35 3.57
C ALA A 48 -4.69 -18.35 2.26
N HIS A 49 -4.62 -19.51 1.59
CA HIS A 49 -3.99 -19.69 0.27
C HIS A 49 -2.55 -19.15 0.15
N TYR A 50 -1.79 -19.18 1.24
CA TYR A 50 -0.43 -18.63 1.30
C TYR A 50 0.66 -19.61 0.89
N GLU A 51 0.32 -20.86 0.55
CA GLU A 51 1.25 -21.92 0.18
C GLU A 51 0.81 -22.59 -1.12
N PHE A 52 1.77 -22.85 -2.02
CA PHE A 52 1.56 -23.64 -3.23
C PHE A 52 2.82 -24.47 -3.53
N GLY A 53 2.75 -25.79 -3.31
CA GLY A 53 3.91 -26.66 -3.46
C GLY A 53 5.06 -26.20 -2.54
N PRO A 54 6.28 -25.97 -3.05
CA PRO A 54 7.41 -25.48 -2.26
C PRO A 54 7.45 -23.94 -2.12
N TYR A 55 6.37 -23.24 -2.49
CA TYR A 55 6.34 -21.78 -2.49
C TYR A 55 5.44 -21.24 -1.39
N LEU A 56 6.01 -20.34 -0.59
CA LEU A 56 5.29 -19.55 0.40
C LEU A 56 5.13 -18.10 -0.10
N SER A 57 3.94 -17.54 0.09
CA SER A 57 3.66 -16.13 -0.18
C SER A 57 4.61 -15.22 0.60
N PRO A 58 5.24 -14.21 -0.03
CA PRO A 58 6.11 -13.26 0.66
C PRO A 58 5.42 -12.54 1.83
N PHE A 59 4.10 -12.34 1.75
CA PHE A 59 3.32 -11.68 2.81
C PHE A 59 3.20 -12.52 4.09
N TYR A 60 3.46 -13.83 4.01
CA TYR A 60 3.35 -14.78 5.12
C TYR A 60 4.71 -15.34 5.55
N SER A 61 5.81 -14.76 5.04
CA SER A 61 7.16 -15.23 5.30
C SER A 61 7.86 -14.42 6.42
N PRO A 62 8.59 -15.08 7.34
CA PRO A 62 8.66 -16.53 7.52
C PRO A 62 7.41 -17.08 8.22
N LEU A 63 6.99 -18.29 7.83
CA LEU A 63 5.92 -18.98 8.55
C LEU A 63 6.46 -19.43 9.91
N LEU A 64 5.90 -18.89 11.00
CA LEU A 64 6.41 -19.18 12.34
C LEU A 64 5.97 -20.56 12.83
N PHE A 65 4.68 -20.87 12.70
CA PHE A 65 4.08 -22.13 13.13
C PHE A 65 3.08 -22.63 12.10
N GLY A 66 2.99 -23.94 11.93
CA GLY A 66 2.07 -24.59 11.01
C GLY A 66 2.52 -26.00 10.65
N ASP A 67 1.67 -26.71 9.91
CA ASP A 67 1.98 -28.07 9.43
C ASP A 67 2.81 -28.06 8.13
N SER A 68 3.04 -26.88 7.55
CA SER A 68 3.87 -26.69 6.36
C SER A 68 5.36 -26.91 6.65
N SER A 69 6.08 -27.41 5.64
CA SER A 69 7.55 -27.52 5.66
C SER A 69 8.27 -26.18 5.77
N HIS A 70 7.58 -25.06 5.50
CA HIS A 70 8.11 -23.71 5.64
C HIS A 70 8.09 -23.18 7.09
N SER A 71 7.53 -23.93 8.04
CA SER A 71 7.37 -23.49 9.43
C SER A 71 8.69 -23.50 10.20
N VAL A 72 9.13 -22.35 10.70
CA VAL A 72 10.42 -22.20 11.41
C VAL A 72 10.42 -22.91 12.76
N PHE A 73 9.30 -22.88 13.49
CA PHE A 73 9.18 -23.51 14.81
C PHE A 73 8.38 -24.81 14.79
N GLY A 74 7.92 -25.25 13.61
CA GLY A 74 7.11 -26.45 13.45
C GLY A 74 5.63 -26.26 13.80
N PRO A 75 4.91 -27.33 14.20
CA PRO A 75 3.47 -27.27 14.43
C PRO A 75 3.11 -26.38 15.62
N LYS A 76 1.88 -25.84 15.59
CA LYS A 76 1.36 -24.94 16.61
C LYS A 76 1.29 -25.65 17.99
N PRO A 77 1.94 -25.17 19.06
CA PRO A 77 1.85 -25.78 20.39
C PRO A 77 0.41 -25.87 20.91
N SER A 78 0.10 -27.00 21.54
CA SER A 78 -1.24 -27.34 22.05
C SER A 78 -1.75 -26.41 23.16
N ALA A 79 -0.85 -25.69 23.85
CA ALA A 79 -1.20 -24.75 24.90
C ALA A 79 -1.76 -23.40 24.39
N TRP A 80 -1.72 -23.15 23.07
CA TRP A 80 -2.26 -21.91 22.53
C TRP A 80 -3.78 -21.92 22.43
N PRO A 81 -4.44 -20.78 22.69
CA PRO A 81 -5.88 -20.68 22.56
C PRO A 81 -6.30 -20.93 21.10
N GLY A 82 -7.25 -21.85 20.94
CA GLY A 82 -8.09 -21.92 19.75
C GLY A 82 -9.17 -20.87 19.91
N TRP A 83 -9.13 -19.86 19.05
CA TRP A 83 -10.25 -18.95 18.84
C TRP A 83 -11.09 -19.47 17.69
#